data_AF-A0A6P4EB97-F1
#
_entry.id   AF-A0A6P4EB97-F1
#
_cell.length_a   1.000
_cell.length_b   1.000
_cell.length_c   1.000
_cell.angle_alpha   90.00
_cell.angle_beta   90.00
_cell.angle_gamma   90.00
#
_symmetry.space_group_name_H-M   'P 1'
#
loop_
_entity.id
_entity.type
_entity.pdbx_description
1 polymer ?
#
loop_
_entity_poly.entity_id
_entity_poly.type
_entity_poly.pdbx_seq_one_letter_code
_entity_poly.pdbx_strand_id
1 'polypeptide(L)'
;MSENPPTSLTVIPFAARHTLHYENFTVIDRYHCCVTIGLVIYENQICVNESSSGLYAGCVFGANEYTSSGDKFFLHGIVSFRKNDVIILTNITSYADWITETVNFK
;
A
#
# COMPACT_ATOMS: atom_id res chain seq x y z
N MET A 1 16.06 6.20 0.42
CA MET A 1 14.61 5.98 0.27
C MET A 1 14.01 7.30 -0.16
N SER A 2 13.06 7.30 -1.11
CA SER A 2 12.43 8.52 -1.64
C SER A 2 11.95 9.43 -0.50
N GLU A 3 12.33 10.71 -0.53
CA GLU A 3 12.02 11.68 0.54
C GLU A 3 10.54 12.08 0.61
N ASN A 4 9.72 11.67 -0.37
CA ASN A 4 8.28 11.90 -0.35
C ASN A 4 7.52 10.58 -0.51
N PRO A 5 6.49 10.32 0.33
CA PRO A 5 5.63 9.15 0.15
C PRO A 5 4.87 9.24 -1.19
N PRO A 6 4.56 8.10 -1.83
CA PRO A 6 3.78 8.09 -3.06
C PRO A 6 2.42 8.77 -2.85
N THR A 7 2.02 9.63 -3.78
CA THR A 7 0.67 10.24 -3.77
C THR A 7 -0.39 9.30 -4.33
N SER A 8 0.03 8.27 -5.05
CA SER A 8 -0.81 7.17 -5.52
C SER A 8 -0.10 5.83 -5.36
N LEU A 9 -0.89 4.78 -5.20
CA LEU A 9 -0.43 3.41 -5.14
C LEU A 9 -1.19 2.56 -6.16
N THR A 10 -0.48 1.67 -6.83
CA THR A 10 -1.04 0.72 -7.78
C THR A 10 -1.25 -0.62 -7.09
N VAL A 11 -2.46 -1.18 -7.20
CA VAL A 11 -2.73 -2.55 -6.76
C VAL A 11 -2.42 -3.54 -7.89
N ILE A 12 -1.92 -4.71 -7.51
CA ILE A 12 -1.83 -5.88 -8.39
C ILE A 12 -2.83 -6.92 -7.85
N PRO A 13 -4.07 -6.94 -8.36
CA PRO A 13 -5.11 -7.85 -7.92
C PRO A 13 -4.87 -9.26 -8.48
N PHE A 14 -5.49 -10.26 -7.84
CA PHE A 14 -5.48 -11.63 -8.33
C PHE A 14 -6.14 -11.73 -9.72
N ALA A 15 -5.40 -12.30 -10.67
CA ALA A 15 -5.87 -12.47 -12.04
C ALA A 15 -6.72 -13.75 -12.20
N ALA A 16 -8.04 -13.65 -11.98
CA ALA A 16 -8.95 -14.78 -12.16
C ALA A 16 -9.04 -15.30 -13.61
N ARG A 17 -8.53 -14.55 -14.60
CA ARG A 17 -8.56 -14.90 -16.04
C ARG A 17 -7.23 -14.69 -16.77
N HIS A 18 -6.10 -14.78 -16.05
CA HIS A 18 -4.74 -14.54 -16.57
C HIS A 18 -4.47 -13.11 -17.10
N THR A 19 -5.41 -12.18 -17.00
CA THR A 19 -5.16 -10.75 -17.28
C THR A 19 -4.80 -10.03 -15.97
N LEU A 20 -3.59 -9.46 -15.93
CA LEU A 20 -3.18 -8.55 -14.87
C LEU A 20 -3.88 -7.20 -15.08
N HIS A 21 -4.67 -6.78 -14.11
CA HIS A 21 -5.26 -5.45 -14.07
C HIS A 21 -4.44 -4.58 -13.14
N TYR A 22 -4.13 -3.35 -13.54
CA TYR A 22 -3.48 -2.37 -12.67
C TYR A 22 -4.49 -1.26 -12.40
N GLU A 23 -4.73 -0.98 -11.13
CA GLU A 23 -5.61 0.11 -10.73
C GLU A 23 -4.84 1.02 -9.77
N ASN A 24 -4.94 2.33 -10.01
CA ASN A 24 -4.28 3.34 -9.22
C ASN A 24 -5.24 3.92 -8.20
N PHE A 25 -4.78 3.99 -6.97
CA PHE A 25 -5.51 4.48 -5.82
C PHE A 25 -4.82 5.72 -5.28
N THR A 26 -5.60 6.70 -4.86
CA THR A 26 -5.07 7.94 -4.27
C THR A 26 -4.78 7.71 -2.81
N VAL A 27 -3.58 8.07 -2.37
CA VAL A 27 -3.23 8.04 -0.96
C VAL A 27 -3.92 9.19 -0.24
N ILE A 28 -4.63 8.87 0.83
CA ILE A 28 -5.30 9.84 1.70
C ILE A 28 -4.33 10.17 2.84
N ASP A 29 -4.17 11.45 3.15
CA ASP A 29 -3.34 11.82 4.28
C ASP A 29 -3.92 11.29 5.61
N ARG A 30 -3.01 11.04 6.55
CA ARG A 30 -3.32 10.40 7.83
C ARG A 30 -4.43 11.14 8.59
N TYR A 31 -4.41 12.47 8.59
CA TYR A 31 -5.37 13.27 9.33
C TYR A 31 -6.78 13.11 8.77
N HIS A 32 -6.97 13.31 7.45
CA HIS A 32 -8.27 13.12 6.83
C HIS A 32 -8.74 11.67 6.95
N CYS A 33 -7.84 10.69 6.84
CA CYS A 33 -8.18 9.29 7.06
C CYS A 33 -8.72 9.04 8.48
N CYS A 34 -8.03 9.52 9.52
CA CYS A 34 -8.48 9.41 10.92
C CYS A 34 -9.89 9.97 11.12
N VAL A 35 -10.14 11.15 10.54
CA VAL A 35 -11.46 11.82 10.61
C VAL A 35 -12.52 10.97 9.91
N THR A 36 -12.24 10.47 8.70
CA THR A 36 -13.19 9.68 7.90
C THR A 36 -13.57 8.37 8.58
N ILE A 37 -12.61 7.65 9.16
CA ILE A 37 -12.87 6.32 9.73
C ILE A 37 -13.20 6.35 11.23
N GLY A 38 -13.00 7.49 11.90
CA GLY A 38 -13.20 7.65 13.34
C GLY A 38 -12.28 6.79 14.20
N LEU A 39 -11.07 6.49 13.71
CA LEU A 39 -10.04 5.69 14.41
C LEU A 39 -8.68 6.37 14.25
N VAL A 40 -7.78 6.07 15.19
CA VAL A 40 -6.38 6.51 15.09
C VAL A 40 -5.67 5.67 14.03
N ILE A 41 -5.00 6.35 13.10
CA ILE A 41 -4.08 5.75 12.11
C ILE A 41 -2.65 6.00 12.54
N TYR A 42 -1.86 4.93 12.60
CA TYR A 42 -0.46 4.95 12.98
C TYR A 42 0.46 5.04 11.74
N GLU A 43 1.76 5.23 11.97
CA GLU A 43 2.74 5.39 10.87
C GLU A 43 3.00 4.12 10.07
N ASN A 44 2.69 2.97 10.68
CA ASN A 44 2.72 1.67 10.05
C ASN A 44 1.45 1.37 9.22
N GLN A 45 0.61 2.38 8.97
CA GLN A 45 -0.62 2.28 8.20
C GLN A 45 -0.68 3.36 7.11
N ILE A 46 -1.19 2.99 5.94
CA ILE A 46 -1.46 3.88 4.80
C ILE A 46 -2.96 3.81 4.49
N CYS A 47 -3.56 4.94 4.15
CA CYS A 47 -4.95 5.00 3.72
C CYS A 47 -5.02 5.28 2.22
N VAL A 48 -5.90 4.58 1.53
CA VAL A 48 -6.23 4.88 0.14
C VAL A 48 -7.75 4.94 -0.03
N ASN A 49 -8.21 5.72 -1.01
CA ASN A 49 -9.63 5.78 -1.35
C ASN A 49 -10.14 4.41 -1.81
N GLU A 50 -11.39 4.06 -1.53
CA GLU A 50 -11.98 2.85 -2.09
C GLU A 50 -12.62 3.16 -3.45
N SER A 51 -11.97 2.77 -4.54
CA SER A 51 -12.54 2.86 -5.90
C SER A 51 -13.07 1.52 -6.43
N SER A 52 -12.68 0.37 -5.85
CA SER A 52 -13.09 -0.94 -6.37
C SER A 52 -13.45 -1.98 -5.31
N SER A 53 -14.52 -2.72 -5.60
CA SER A 53 -15.12 -3.76 -4.75
C SER A 53 -14.38 -5.11 -4.79
N GLY A 54 -13.35 -5.24 -5.63
CA GLY A 54 -12.64 -6.50 -5.89
C GLY A 54 -11.45 -6.78 -4.99
N LEU A 55 -11.07 -5.83 -4.14
CA LEU A 55 -9.93 -5.98 -3.26
C LEU A 55 -10.29 -6.85 -2.05
N TYR A 56 -9.32 -7.49 -1.41
CA TYR A 56 -9.50 -8.23 -0.15
C TYR A 56 -8.23 -8.16 0.71
N ALA A 57 -8.33 -8.57 1.98
CA ALA A 57 -7.18 -8.59 2.89
C ALA A 57 -6.05 -9.45 2.31
N GLY A 58 -4.83 -8.91 2.27
CA GLY A 58 -3.67 -9.54 1.63
C GLY A 58 -3.38 -9.10 0.19
N CYS A 59 -4.26 -8.34 -0.47
CA CYS A 59 -3.90 -7.70 -1.75
C CYS A 59 -2.71 -6.74 -1.56
N VAL A 60 -1.82 -6.70 -2.55
CA VAL A 60 -0.57 -5.93 -2.47
C VAL A 60 -0.62 -4.66 -3.31
N PHE A 61 -0.05 -3.60 -2.75
CA PHE A 61 0.03 -2.27 -3.33
C PHE A 61 1.49 -1.86 -3.46
N GLY A 62 1.82 -1.23 -4.58
CA GLY A 62 3.15 -0.72 -4.82
C GLY A 62 3.16 0.51 -5.71
N ALA A 63 4.35 0.99 -6.02
CA ALA A 63 4.55 2.12 -6.91
C ALA A 63 5.80 1.88 -7.77
N ASN A 64 5.79 2.41 -8.98
CA ASN A 64 7.02 2.51 -9.78
C ASN A 64 7.88 3.62 -9.20
N GLU A 65 9.13 3.28 -8.88
CA GLU A 65 10.14 4.25 -8.45
C GLU A 65 11.35 4.17 -9.38
N TYR A 66 11.93 5.34 -9.67
CA TYR A 66 13.14 5.43 -10.45
C TYR A 66 14.35 5.14 -9.56
N THR A 67 15.13 4.12 -9.93
CA THR A 67 16.36 3.74 -9.24
C THR A 67 17.57 3.90 -10.15
N SER A 68 18.78 3.80 -9.59
CA SER A 68 20.01 3.73 -10.39
C SER A 68 20.05 2.54 -11.37
N SER A 69 19.23 1.51 -11.15
CA SER A 69 19.07 0.36 -12.04
C SER A 69 17.88 0.49 -13.00
N GLY A 70 17.26 1.68 -13.10
CA GLY A 70 16.05 1.93 -13.87
C GLY A 70 14.77 1.86 -13.04
N ASP A 71 13.62 1.86 -13.73
CA ASP A 71 12.29 1.79 -13.12
C ASP A 71 12.06 0.43 -12.46
N LYS A 72 11.65 0.44 -11.19
CA LYS A 72 11.30 -0.77 -10.44
C LYS A 72 9.98 -0.56 -9.71
N PHE A 73 9.22 -1.64 -9.59
CA PHE A 73 7.99 -1.66 -8.81
C PHE A 73 8.31 -2.06 -7.37
N PHE A 74 8.08 -1.16 -6.42
CA PHE A 74 8.32 -1.39 -5.00
C PHE A 74 7.02 -1.68 -4.26
N LEU A 75 7.08 -2.64 -3.34
CA LEU A 75 5.98 -2.96 -2.43
C LEU A 75 5.89 -1.89 -1.34
N HIS A 76 4.70 -1.28 -1.21
CA HIS A 76 4.42 -0.24 -0.21
C HIS A 76 3.37 -0.68 0.80
N GLY A 77 2.34 -1.39 0.34
CA GLY A 77 1.14 -1.66 1.12
C GLY A 77 0.63 -3.09 1.01
N ILE A 78 0.06 -3.61 2.09
CA ILE A 78 -0.76 -4.83 2.07
C ILE A 78 -2.12 -4.50 2.65
N VAL A 79 -3.21 -4.84 1.97
CA VAL A 79 -4.57 -4.59 2.48
C VAL A 79 -4.75 -5.28 3.82
N SER A 80 -5.08 -4.48 4.84
CA SER A 80 -5.44 -4.95 6.17
C SER A 80 -6.95 -5.05 6.31
N PHE A 81 -7.66 -3.91 6.26
CA PHE A 81 -9.11 -3.86 6.39
C PHE A 81 -9.72 -2.66 5.66
N ARG A 82 -11.05 -2.57 5.67
CA ARG A 82 -11.82 -1.46 5.09
C ARG A 82 -12.75 -0.84 6.10
N LYS A 83 -12.97 0.47 5.98
CA LYS A 83 -13.96 1.20 6.78
C LYS A 83 -14.33 2.51 6.09
N ASN A 84 -15.62 2.81 6.00
CA ASN A 84 -16.15 4.08 5.48
C ASN A 84 -15.52 4.50 4.14
N ASP A 85 -15.55 3.59 3.15
CA ASP A 85 -15.01 3.81 1.79
C ASP A 85 -13.52 4.17 1.74
N VAL A 86 -12.77 3.72 2.76
CA VAL A 86 -11.32 3.82 2.86
C VAL A 86 -10.73 2.44 3.06
N ILE A 87 -9.70 2.13 2.28
CA ILE A 87 -8.90 0.92 2.43
C ILE A 87 -7.67 1.24 3.27
N ILE A 88 -7.49 0.48 4.35
CA ILE A 88 -6.34 0.60 5.24
C ILE A 88 -5.32 -0.47 4.87
N LEU A 89 -4.12 -0.02 4.54
CA LEU A 89 -2.98 -0.84 4.17
C LEU A 89 -1.97 -0.85 5.32
N THR A 90 -1.33 -1.99 5.56
CA THR A 90 -0.09 -2.06 6.32
C THR A 90 1.02 -1.39 5.52
N ASN A 91 1.69 -0.39 6.08
CA ASN A 91 2.86 0.27 5.49
C ASN A 91 4.08 -0.65 5.59
N ILE A 92 4.42 -1.37 4.52
CA ILE A 92 5.52 -2.34 4.53
C ILE A 92 6.88 -1.67 4.70
N THR A 93 7.04 -0.43 4.24
CA THR A 93 8.30 0.30 4.38
C THR A 93 8.66 0.56 5.85
N SER A 94 7.65 0.70 6.73
CA SER A 94 7.86 0.85 8.18
C SER A 94 8.39 -0.41 8.87
N TYR A 95 8.34 -1.56 8.19
CA TYR A 95 8.86 -2.85 8.67
C TYR A 95 10.14 -3.27 7.94
N ALA A 96 10.74 -2.42 7.12
CA ALA A 96 11.88 -2.80 6.28
C ALA A 96 13.06 -3.38 7.10
N ASP A 97 13.37 -2.78 8.24
CA ASP A 97 14.46 -3.26 9.12
C ASP A 97 14.13 -4.64 9.69
N TRP A 98 12.93 -4.81 10.25
CA TRP A 98 12.48 -6.10 10.78
C TRP A 98 12.46 -7.20 9.70
N ILE A 99 11.99 -6.88 8.48
CA ILE A 99 12.03 -7.82 7.34
C ILE A 99 13.46 -8.17 6.99
N THR A 100 14.35 -7.18 6.93
CA THR A 100 15.78 -7.38 6.61
C THR A 100 16.44 -8.28 7.64
N GLU A 101 16.22 -8.05 8.93
CA GLU A 101 16.74 -8.88 10.02
C GLU A 101 16.17 -10.30 9.98
N THR A 102 14.89 -10.44 9.71
CA THR A 102 14.20 -11.73 9.69
C THR A 102 14.59 -12.58 8.49
N VAL A 103 14.68 -12.00 7.28
CA VAL A 103 14.99 -12.77 6.06
C VAL A 103 16.47 -13.09 5.96
N ASN A 104 17.35 -12.20 6.43
CA ASN A 104 18.79 -12.43 6.42
C ASN A 104 19.25 -13.33 7.58
N PHE A 105 18.45 -14.34 7.96
CA PHE A 105 18.79 -15.34 8.99
C PHE A 105 20.29 -15.67 8.93
N LYS A 106 21.02 -15.25 9.96
CA LYS A 106 22.36 -15.76 10.28
C LYS A 106 22.24 -17.11 10.96
#